data_AF-Q4UCZ0-F1
#
_entry.id   AF-Q4UCZ0-F1
#
_cell.length_a   1.000
_cell.length_b   1.000
_cell.length_c   1.000
_cell.angle_alpha   90.00
_cell.angle_beta   90.00
_cell.angle_gamma   90.00
#
_symmetry.space_group_name_H-M   'P 1'
#
loop_
_entity.id
_entity.type
_entity.pdbx_description
1 polymer ?
#
loop_
_entity_poly.entity_id
_entity_poly.type
_entity_poly.pdbx_seq_one_letter_code
_entity_poly.pdbx_strand_id
1 'polypeptide(L)'
;MKISLLFIICLFRGVLGRPGSIYGGTMLLSLLKPFWNFRRHTSMSLNPPMCLVGKTYPYKSINVTTFGLMRSYTAVLTGYSMKETRSGMKANKGTLYGWNSKVKPQRNGKITFLFYSDFKMPKPVKGESAEFCCHLYSPPLKIGPSVRNALGTEADDPSRDFGSDENLDQILRKESNTKSKKITSCCFLVHG
;
A
#
# COMPACT_ATOMS: atom_id res chain seq x y z
N MET A 1 41.16 24.85 5.31
CA MET A 1 40.36 25.84 4.57
C MET A 1 40.17 25.35 3.14
N LYS A 2 38.90 25.18 2.75
CA LYS A 2 38.32 25.04 1.40
C LYS A 2 39.08 24.20 0.35
N ILE A 3 38.68 22.93 0.24
CA ILE A 3 38.79 22.15 -1.00
C ILE A 3 37.41 22.19 -1.67
N SER A 4 37.30 22.97 -2.75
CA SER A 4 36.19 22.91 -3.69
C SER A 4 36.32 21.64 -4.52
N LEU A 5 35.35 20.72 -4.40
CA LEU A 5 35.15 19.65 -5.38
C LEU A 5 33.86 19.94 -6.14
N LEU A 6 34.02 20.41 -7.38
CA LEU A 6 32.98 20.37 -8.41
C LEU A 6 32.60 18.90 -8.65
N PHE A 7 31.34 18.55 -8.44
CA PHE A 7 30.78 17.32 -8.98
C PHE A 7 30.21 17.60 -10.37
N ILE A 8 30.86 16.96 -11.34
CA ILE A 8 30.53 16.93 -12.76
C ILE A 8 29.17 16.22 -12.93
N ILE A 9 28.21 16.93 -13.49
CA ILE A 9 26.93 16.40 -13.97
C ILE A 9 27.21 15.68 -15.30
N CYS A 10 27.31 14.35 -15.27
CA CYS A 10 27.27 13.55 -16.48
C CYS A 10 25.83 13.38 -16.95
N LEU A 11 25.47 14.19 -17.94
CA LEU A 11 24.36 13.96 -18.87
C LEU A 11 24.60 12.66 -19.65
N PHE A 12 23.69 11.70 -19.56
CA PHE A 12 23.50 10.69 -20.61
C PHE A 12 22.34 11.09 -21.52
N ARG A 13 22.65 11.19 -22.81
CA ARG A 13 21.77 11.61 -23.91
C ARG A 13 21.52 10.37 -24.80
N GLY A 14 20.28 10.19 -25.26
CA GLY A 14 19.85 9.17 -26.24
C GLY A 14 18.88 8.17 -25.60
N VAL A 15 17.65 7.94 -26.08
CA VAL A 15 17.26 7.68 -27.47
C VAL A 15 15.80 8.11 -27.69
N LEU A 16 15.53 8.74 -28.86
CA LEU A 16 14.18 8.98 -29.40
C LEU A 16 13.44 7.65 -29.63
N GLY A 17 12.22 7.52 -29.11
CA GLY A 17 11.33 6.41 -29.46
C GLY A 17 9.89 6.62 -29.00
N ARG A 18 9.03 7.04 -29.94
CA ARG A 18 7.54 6.95 -30.05
C ARG A 18 6.64 7.33 -28.85
N PRO A 19 5.54 8.07 -29.09
CA PRO A 19 4.59 8.44 -28.05
C PRO A 19 3.62 7.29 -27.76
N GLY A 20 3.43 6.96 -26.48
CA GLY A 20 2.37 6.05 -26.06
C GLY A 20 2.81 4.91 -25.14
N SER A 21 3.28 5.25 -23.93
CA SER A 21 3.12 4.45 -22.70
C SER A 21 3.94 5.11 -21.58
N ILE A 22 3.30 5.97 -20.78
CA ILE A 22 3.94 6.52 -19.58
C ILE A 22 3.73 5.51 -18.44
N TYR A 23 4.65 4.55 -18.33
CA TYR A 23 4.87 3.83 -17.07
C TYR A 23 5.56 4.79 -16.08
N GLY A 24 4.78 5.71 -15.51
CA GLY A 24 5.22 6.62 -14.46
C GLY A 24 5.29 5.89 -13.12
N GLY A 25 6.37 5.15 -12.88
CA GLY A 25 6.71 4.66 -11.55
C GLY A 25 7.15 5.82 -10.66
N THR A 26 6.23 6.47 -9.97
CA THR A 26 6.56 7.47 -8.95
C THR A 26 7.12 6.75 -7.72
N MET A 27 8.44 6.56 -7.67
CA MET A 27 9.19 6.25 -6.45
C MET A 27 9.51 7.56 -5.73
N LEU A 28 8.50 8.16 -5.11
CA LEU A 28 8.64 9.41 -4.34
C LEU A 28 8.00 9.18 -2.98
N LEU A 29 8.77 8.58 -2.06
CA LEU A 29 8.67 8.72 -0.58
C LEU A 29 9.54 7.71 0.21
N SER A 30 10.26 6.77 -0.43
CA SER A 30 11.18 5.87 0.27
C SER A 30 12.49 6.52 0.75
N LEU A 31 12.67 7.84 0.55
CA LEU A 31 13.89 8.59 0.88
C LEU A 31 13.77 9.47 2.14
N LEU A 32 12.64 9.44 2.86
CA LEU A 32 12.45 10.23 4.08
C LEU A 32 11.83 9.40 5.22
N LYS A 33 12.62 8.53 5.86
CA LYS A 33 12.42 8.15 7.27
C LYS A 33 13.76 7.79 7.93
N PRO A 34 14.33 8.63 8.82
CA PRO A 34 15.25 8.15 9.84
C PRO A 34 14.45 7.63 11.05
N PHE A 35 14.99 6.63 11.76
CA PHE A 35 14.46 6.04 13.01
C PHE A 35 13.25 5.12 12.92
N TRP A 36 13.39 3.98 12.23
CA TRP A 36 12.65 2.77 12.59
C TRP A 36 13.65 1.75 13.15
N ASN A 37 13.50 1.42 14.44
CA ASN A 37 14.33 0.42 15.13
C ASN A 37 14.20 -0.94 14.42
N PHE A 38 15.19 -1.25 13.58
CA PHE A 38 15.37 -2.56 12.95
C PHE A 38 15.73 -3.58 14.04
N ARG A 39 14.72 -4.20 14.67
CA ARG A 39 14.93 -5.54 15.24
C ARG A 39 15.13 -6.49 14.07
N ARG A 40 16.40 -6.83 13.83
CA ARG A 40 16.84 -7.82 12.84
C ARG A 40 16.07 -9.13 13.06
N HIS A 41 15.14 -9.45 12.17
CA HIS A 41 14.73 -10.83 11.96
C HIS A 41 15.70 -11.45 10.96
N THR A 42 16.72 -12.11 11.50
CA THR A 42 17.60 -13.02 10.77
C THR A 42 16.81 -14.28 10.38
N SER A 43 16.56 -14.48 9.09
CA SER A 43 16.75 -15.76 8.37
C SER A 43 16.13 -15.73 6.95
N MET A 44 17.00 -15.95 5.96
CA MET A 44 16.75 -16.42 4.59
C MET A 44 15.83 -15.60 3.67
N SER A 45 16.32 -14.43 3.24
CA SER A 45 16.32 -13.92 1.85
C SER A 45 16.91 -12.51 1.87
N LEU A 46 17.96 -12.26 1.11
CA LEU A 46 18.79 -11.04 1.14
C LEU A 46 18.10 -9.76 0.62
N ASN A 47 16.79 -9.77 0.39
CA ASN A 47 16.06 -8.60 -0.10
C ASN A 47 14.84 -8.31 0.77
N PRO A 48 14.67 -7.07 1.27
CA PRO A 48 13.46 -6.68 1.97
C PRO A 48 12.25 -6.87 1.04
N PRO A 49 11.07 -7.22 1.56
CA PRO A 49 9.89 -7.40 0.73
C PRO A 49 9.54 -6.10 0.01
N MET A 50 9.47 -6.16 -1.32
CA MET A 50 9.18 -5.02 -2.18
C MET A 50 7.77 -5.14 -2.75
N CYS A 51 7.22 -4.01 -3.17
CA CYS A 51 5.93 -3.96 -3.81
C CYS A 51 5.87 -2.91 -4.91
N LEU A 52 5.17 -3.25 -5.98
CA LEU A 52 4.89 -2.41 -7.12
C LEU A 52 3.38 -2.35 -7.30
N VAL A 53 2.86 -1.15 -7.53
CA VAL A 53 1.43 -0.93 -7.70
C VAL A 53 1.15 -0.44 -9.11
N GLY A 54 0.55 -1.31 -9.91
CA GLY A 54 0.02 -0.99 -11.23
C GLY A 54 -1.39 -0.42 -11.10
N LYS A 55 -1.61 0.76 -11.68
CA LYS A 55 -2.90 1.47 -11.67
C LYS A 55 -3.30 1.71 -13.12
N THR A 56 -4.52 1.35 -13.49
CA THR A 56 -5.05 1.61 -14.84
C THR A 56 -6.28 2.48 -14.71
N TYR A 57 -6.30 3.62 -15.40
CA TYR A 57 -7.47 4.52 -15.43
C TYR A 57 -8.49 4.00 -16.46
N PRO A 58 -9.80 4.00 -16.16
CA PRO A 58 -10.42 4.32 -14.87
C PRO A 58 -10.14 3.23 -13.83
N TYR A 59 -9.88 3.63 -12.57
CA TYR A 59 -9.42 2.75 -11.48
C TYR A 59 -10.49 1.75 -11.03
N LYS A 60 -10.75 0.73 -11.84
CA LYS A 60 -11.67 -0.38 -11.52
C LYS A 60 -11.08 -1.35 -10.51
N SER A 61 -9.75 -1.47 -10.50
CA SER A 61 -9.01 -2.31 -9.56
C SER A 61 -7.54 -1.88 -9.51
N ILE A 62 -6.81 -2.36 -8.51
CA ILE A 62 -5.40 -2.01 -8.28
C ILE A 62 -4.56 -3.29 -8.29
N ASN A 63 -3.63 -3.36 -9.24
CA ASN A 63 -2.70 -4.47 -9.38
C ASN A 63 -1.54 -4.27 -8.42
N VAL A 64 -1.46 -5.09 -7.37
CA VAL A 64 -0.32 -5.09 -6.46
C VAL A 64 0.56 -6.29 -6.78
N THR A 65 1.81 -6.02 -7.12
CA THR A 65 2.84 -7.03 -7.28
C THR A 65 3.79 -6.97 -6.11
N THR A 66 3.99 -8.09 -5.42
CA THR A 66 4.92 -8.20 -4.29
C THR A 66 6.08 -9.12 -4.63
N PHE A 67 7.23 -8.85 -4.04
CA PHE A 67 8.47 -9.61 -4.20
C PHE A 67 9.07 -9.95 -2.85
N GLY A 68 9.79 -11.07 -2.76
CA GLY A 68 10.52 -11.48 -1.55
C GLY A 68 9.63 -12.04 -0.43
N LEU A 69 8.37 -12.35 -0.70
CA LEU A 69 7.46 -12.97 0.27
C LEU A 69 7.24 -14.44 -0.06
N MET A 70 7.66 -15.34 0.82
CA MET A 70 7.53 -16.79 0.62
C MET A 70 6.31 -17.41 1.30
N ARG A 71 5.77 -16.73 2.31
CA ARG A 71 4.64 -17.22 3.11
C ARG A 71 3.34 -16.60 2.62
N SER A 72 2.22 -17.29 2.84
CA SER A 72 0.90 -16.70 2.59
C SER A 72 0.67 -15.52 3.51
N TYR A 73 -0.04 -14.50 3.02
CA TYR A 73 -0.38 -13.31 3.80
C TYR A 73 -1.78 -12.80 3.42
N THR A 74 -2.29 -11.88 4.24
CA THR A 74 -3.48 -11.08 3.94
C THR A 74 -3.02 -9.71 3.46
N ALA A 75 -3.68 -9.17 2.42
CA ALA A 75 -3.47 -7.81 1.97
C ALA A 75 -4.69 -6.96 2.30
N VAL A 76 -4.45 -5.80 2.91
CA VAL A 76 -5.48 -4.85 3.34
C VAL A 76 -5.19 -3.51 2.68
N LEU A 77 -6.16 -2.92 2.00
CA LEU A 77 -6.03 -1.62 1.36
C LEU A 77 -6.71 -0.55 2.21
N THR A 78 -5.95 0.48 2.60
CA THR A 78 -6.43 1.60 3.39
C THR A 78 -6.18 2.94 2.70
N GLY A 79 -6.85 3.98 3.16
CA GLY A 79 -6.66 5.36 2.70
C GLY A 79 -7.33 6.36 3.64
N TYR A 80 -7.36 7.62 3.20
CA TYR A 80 -8.08 8.69 3.88
C TYR A 80 -9.59 8.56 3.67
N SER A 81 -10.38 9.03 4.63
CA SER A 81 -11.83 9.02 4.51
C SER A 81 -12.32 10.08 3.52
N MET A 82 -13.35 9.76 2.74
CA MET A 82 -13.98 10.71 1.81
C MET A 82 -14.65 11.91 2.50
N LYS A 83 -14.89 11.81 3.81
CA LYS A 83 -15.51 12.85 4.63
C LYS A 83 -14.50 13.83 5.23
N GLU A 84 -13.21 13.62 5.01
CA GLU A 84 -12.16 14.53 5.48
C GLU A 84 -12.12 15.78 4.60
N THR A 85 -12.84 16.81 5.03
CA THR A 85 -12.70 18.17 4.52
C THR A 85 -11.33 18.73 4.87
N ARG A 86 -10.78 19.58 3.98
CA ARG A 86 -9.44 20.22 4.08
C ARG A 86 -9.12 20.90 5.42
N SER A 87 -10.11 21.15 6.29
CA SER A 87 -9.92 21.77 7.61
C SER A 87 -9.64 20.79 8.76
N GLY A 88 -9.69 19.47 8.52
CA GLY A 88 -9.57 18.46 9.57
C GLY A 88 -8.91 17.16 9.10
N MET A 89 -7.87 17.27 8.27
CA MET A 89 -7.11 16.11 7.80
C MET A 89 -6.67 15.27 9.01
N LYS A 90 -7.15 14.04 9.10
CA LYS A 90 -6.62 13.12 10.12
C LYS A 90 -5.16 12.87 9.77
N ALA A 91 -4.30 12.85 10.79
CA ALA A 91 -2.88 12.61 10.56
C ALA A 91 -2.62 11.24 9.88
N ASN A 92 -3.54 10.29 10.05
CA ASN A 92 -3.34 8.89 9.67
C ASN A 92 -4.52 8.36 8.83
N LYS A 93 -4.19 7.53 7.84
CA LYS A 93 -5.15 6.72 7.06
C LYS A 93 -5.82 5.73 7.98
N GLY A 94 -7.04 5.30 7.67
CA GLY A 94 -7.76 4.33 8.53
C GLY A 94 -9.03 3.77 7.90
N THR A 95 -9.39 4.21 6.69
CA THR A 95 -10.57 3.73 5.99
C THR A 95 -10.24 2.49 5.16
N LEU A 96 -11.03 1.43 5.30
CA LEU A 96 -10.86 0.17 4.57
C LEU A 96 -11.45 0.26 3.16
N TYR A 97 -10.60 0.10 2.15
CA TYR A 97 -10.98 0.18 0.73
C TYR A 97 -10.86 -1.15 -0.02
N GLY A 98 -10.28 -2.17 0.60
CA GLY A 98 -10.10 -3.46 -0.03
C GLY A 98 -9.49 -4.50 0.91
N TRP A 99 -9.86 -5.75 0.68
CA TRP A 99 -9.41 -6.87 1.48
C TRP A 99 -9.14 -8.09 0.60
N ASN A 100 -8.01 -8.76 0.84
CA ASN A 100 -7.66 -10.06 0.25
C ASN A 100 -7.22 -11.03 1.36
N SER A 101 -8.09 -11.97 1.70
CA SER A 101 -7.93 -12.86 2.85
C SER A 101 -6.68 -13.72 2.80
N LYS A 102 -6.30 -14.24 1.63
CA LYS A 102 -5.17 -15.16 1.50
C LYS A 102 -4.51 -15.05 0.13
N VAL A 103 -3.40 -14.33 0.07
CA VAL A 103 -2.50 -14.27 -1.08
C VAL A 103 -1.41 -15.31 -0.88
N LYS A 104 -1.17 -16.15 -1.89
CA LYS A 104 -0.16 -17.21 -1.87
C LYS A 104 0.92 -16.91 -2.91
N PRO A 105 2.10 -16.40 -2.51
CA PRO A 105 3.19 -16.17 -3.43
C PRO A 105 3.64 -17.43 -4.17
N GLN A 106 4.20 -17.26 -5.36
CA GLN A 106 4.89 -18.33 -6.07
C GLN A 106 6.19 -18.72 -5.35
N ARG A 107 6.80 -19.84 -5.75
CA ARG A 107 8.07 -20.33 -5.16
C ARG A 107 9.25 -19.36 -5.30
N ASN A 108 9.19 -18.43 -6.26
CA ASN A 108 10.18 -17.35 -6.45
C ASN A 108 9.90 -16.12 -5.56
N GLY A 109 8.89 -16.19 -4.67
CA GLY A 109 8.49 -15.10 -3.80
C GLY A 109 7.79 -13.93 -4.49
N LYS A 110 7.36 -14.11 -5.76
CA LYS A 110 6.63 -13.12 -6.55
C LYS A 110 5.16 -13.50 -6.65
N ILE A 111 4.29 -12.49 -6.60
CA ILE A 111 2.88 -12.63 -6.98
C ILE A 111 2.30 -11.27 -7.36
N THR A 112 1.42 -11.27 -8.35
CA THR A 112 0.55 -10.15 -8.68
C THR A 112 -0.88 -10.54 -8.31
N PHE A 113 -1.57 -9.66 -7.61
CA PHE A 113 -2.96 -9.86 -7.22
C PHE A 113 -3.75 -8.56 -7.36
N LEU A 114 -5.07 -8.73 -7.46
CA LEU A 114 -6.07 -7.68 -7.48
C LEU A 114 -6.94 -7.79 -6.23
N PHE A 115 -7.44 -6.66 -5.74
CA PHE A 115 -8.48 -6.65 -4.72
C PHE A 115 -9.82 -6.93 -5.40
N TYR A 116 -10.31 -8.17 -5.33
CA TYR A 116 -11.55 -8.56 -6.02
C TYR A 116 -12.78 -8.55 -5.12
N SER A 117 -12.63 -8.94 -3.84
CA SER A 117 -13.77 -9.21 -2.97
C SER A 117 -14.40 -7.98 -2.32
N ASP A 118 -13.68 -6.86 -2.26
CA ASP A 118 -14.19 -5.67 -1.55
C ASP A 118 -13.52 -4.35 -1.99
N PHE A 119 -13.15 -4.24 -3.26
CA PHE A 119 -12.52 -3.01 -3.75
C PHE A 119 -13.56 -1.92 -3.99
N LYS A 120 -13.60 -0.94 -3.10
CA LYS A 120 -14.57 0.16 -3.13
C LYS A 120 -13.85 1.49 -3.07
N MET A 121 -13.10 1.82 -4.12
CA MET A 121 -12.38 3.08 -4.17
C MET A 121 -13.25 4.20 -4.74
N PRO A 122 -13.28 5.38 -4.09
CA PRO A 122 -13.97 6.55 -4.63
C PRO A 122 -13.35 6.99 -5.96
N LYS A 123 -14.19 7.50 -6.86
CA LYS A 123 -13.70 8.13 -8.08
C LYS A 123 -12.92 9.38 -7.69
N PRO A 124 -11.63 9.51 -8.05
CA PRO A 124 -10.87 10.69 -7.70
C PRO A 124 -11.46 11.92 -8.40
N VAL A 125 -11.54 13.03 -7.66
CA VAL A 125 -12.01 14.31 -8.17
C VAL A 125 -10.93 14.91 -9.07
N LYS A 126 -11.32 15.50 -10.19
CA LYS A 126 -10.38 16.08 -11.16
C LYS A 126 -9.46 17.09 -10.49
N GLY A 127 -8.15 16.89 -10.63
CA GLY A 127 -7.14 17.76 -10.03
C GLY A 127 -6.83 17.47 -8.55
N GLU A 128 -7.46 16.46 -7.95
CA GLU A 128 -7.14 15.99 -6.61
C GLU A 128 -6.37 14.66 -6.66
N SER A 129 -5.56 14.44 -5.63
CA SER A 129 -4.78 13.22 -5.47
C SER A 129 -5.15 12.57 -4.14
N ALA A 130 -5.49 11.28 -4.17
CA ALA A 130 -5.79 10.48 -3.00
C ALA A 130 -4.68 9.48 -2.73
N GLU A 131 -4.25 9.37 -1.48
CA GLU A 131 -3.22 8.40 -1.09
C GLU A 131 -3.84 7.15 -0.46
N PHE A 132 -3.36 6.00 -0.91
CA PHE A 132 -3.76 4.70 -0.41
C PHE A 132 -2.54 3.89 0.01
N CYS A 133 -2.70 2.99 0.98
CA CYS A 133 -1.66 2.08 1.44
C CYS A 133 -2.16 0.64 1.44
N CYS A 134 -1.38 -0.27 0.87
CA CYS A 134 -1.61 -1.70 0.99
C CYS A 134 -0.73 -2.28 2.10
N HIS A 135 -1.34 -2.77 3.17
CA HIS A 135 -0.68 -3.41 4.30
C HIS A 135 -0.72 -4.93 4.16
N LEU A 136 0.43 -5.58 4.38
CA LEU A 136 0.57 -7.03 4.25
C LEU A 136 0.78 -7.67 5.62
N TYR A 137 -0.01 -8.70 5.93
CA TYR A 137 -0.05 -9.36 7.23
C TYR A 137 0.25 -10.86 7.13
N SER A 138 1.23 -11.37 7.86
CA SER A 138 1.55 -12.81 7.91
C SER A 138 1.66 -13.31 9.35
N PRO A 139 1.10 -14.51 9.66
CA PRO A 139 0.28 -15.36 8.80
C PRO A 139 -1.03 -14.70 8.34
N PRO A 140 -1.77 -15.27 7.38
CA PRO A 140 -3.04 -14.68 6.93
C PRO A 140 -4.01 -14.46 8.10
N LEU A 141 -4.60 -13.27 8.14
CA LEU A 141 -5.62 -12.88 9.11
C LEU A 141 -6.91 -13.66 8.88
N LYS A 142 -7.61 -14.00 9.96
CA LYS A 142 -9.02 -14.35 9.92
C LYS A 142 -9.86 -13.08 9.98
N ILE A 143 -10.96 -13.03 9.24
CA ILE A 143 -11.87 -11.88 9.23
C ILE A 143 -12.62 -11.83 10.56
N GLY A 144 -12.37 -10.77 11.33
CA GLY A 144 -13.08 -10.43 12.55
C GLY A 144 -14.46 -9.81 12.31
N PRO A 145 -15.29 -9.64 13.35
CA PRO A 145 -16.62 -9.06 13.22
C PRO A 145 -16.60 -7.62 12.70
N SER A 146 -15.67 -6.77 13.15
CA SER A 146 -15.63 -5.36 12.73
C SER A 146 -15.28 -5.24 11.26
N VAL A 147 -14.30 -6.02 10.80
CA VAL A 147 -13.96 -6.09 9.37
C VAL A 147 -15.12 -6.67 8.59
N ARG A 148 -15.75 -7.75 9.06
CA ARG A 148 -16.89 -8.39 8.37
C ARG A 148 -18.03 -7.41 8.12
N ASN A 149 -18.32 -6.53 9.08
CA ASN A 149 -19.35 -5.51 8.93
C ASN A 149 -18.99 -4.44 7.90
N ALA A 150 -17.71 -4.14 7.74
CA ALA A 150 -17.21 -3.17 6.76
C ALA A 150 -17.10 -3.74 5.34
N LEU A 151 -16.89 -5.05 5.18
CA LEU A 151 -16.81 -5.70 3.87
C LEU A 151 -18.20 -5.73 3.20
N GLY A 152 -18.26 -5.41 1.92
CA GLY A 152 -19.48 -5.40 1.12
C GLY A 152 -20.28 -4.10 1.17
N THR A 153 -19.91 -3.15 2.03
CA THR A 153 -20.55 -1.82 2.09
C THR A 153 -19.97 -0.86 1.05
N GLU A 154 -20.59 0.31 0.85
CA GLU A 154 -20.08 1.32 -0.08
C GLU A 154 -18.88 2.10 0.50
N ALA A 155 -18.13 2.80 -0.36
CA ALA A 155 -16.86 3.45 -0.01
C ALA A 155 -16.98 4.53 1.08
N ASP A 156 -18.15 5.17 1.20
CA ASP A 156 -18.48 6.26 2.12
C ASP A 156 -19.19 5.79 3.41
N ASP A 157 -19.41 4.48 3.53
CA ASP A 157 -20.04 3.88 4.70
C ASP A 157 -19.16 4.06 5.95
N PRO A 158 -19.72 4.56 7.07
CA PRO A 158 -18.96 4.78 8.30
C PRO A 158 -18.34 3.51 8.89
N SER A 159 -18.90 2.32 8.61
CA SER A 159 -18.32 1.04 9.06
C SER A 159 -16.93 0.77 8.49
N ARG A 160 -16.56 1.42 7.39
CA ARG A 160 -15.22 1.32 6.80
C ARG A 160 -14.19 2.23 7.45
N ASP A 161 -14.60 3.25 8.22
CA ASP A 161 -13.67 4.17 8.89
C ASP A 161 -13.28 3.65 10.27
N PHE A 162 -12.06 3.11 10.36
CA PHE A 162 -11.49 2.64 11.62
C PHE A 162 -10.71 3.74 12.36
N GLY A 163 -10.78 4.99 11.90
CA GLY A 163 -10.14 6.15 12.53
C GLY A 163 -8.67 6.31 12.14
N SER A 164 -7.84 5.27 12.33
CA SER A 164 -6.43 5.27 11.96
C SER A 164 -5.89 3.87 11.64
N ASP A 165 -4.73 3.81 10.97
CA ASP A 165 -4.05 2.58 10.57
C ASP A 165 -3.54 1.84 11.80
N GLU A 166 -3.18 2.56 12.86
CA GLU A 166 -2.79 1.98 14.16
C GLU A 166 -3.99 1.33 14.84
N ASN A 167 -5.15 2.00 14.85
CA ASN A 167 -6.36 1.45 15.43
C ASN A 167 -6.84 0.23 14.63
N LEU A 168 -6.81 0.33 13.30
CA LEU A 168 -7.09 -0.79 12.41
C LEU A 168 -6.13 -1.95 12.68
N ASP A 169 -4.81 -1.71 12.79
CA ASP A 169 -3.83 -2.76 13.11
C ASP A 169 -4.15 -3.47 14.42
N GLN A 170 -4.53 -2.72 15.46
CA GLN A 170 -4.93 -3.27 16.75
C GLN A 170 -6.19 -4.13 16.63
N ILE A 171 -7.22 -3.65 15.93
CA ILE A 171 -8.48 -4.37 15.69
C ILE A 171 -8.20 -5.67 14.92
N LEU A 172 -7.46 -5.60 13.81
CA LEU A 172 -7.12 -6.75 12.98
C LEU A 172 -6.38 -7.83 13.77
N ARG A 173 -5.43 -7.43 14.62
CA ARG A 173 -4.64 -8.37 15.43
C ARG A 173 -5.46 -8.96 16.58
N LYS A 174 -6.31 -8.16 17.22
CA LYS A 174 -7.17 -8.59 18.32
C LYS A 174 -8.25 -9.56 17.84
N GLU A 175 -8.96 -9.22 16.77
CA GLU A 175 -10.11 -9.98 16.30
C GLU A 175 -9.75 -11.20 15.45
N SER A 176 -8.65 -11.15 14.69
CA SER A 176 -8.26 -12.30 13.86
C SER A 176 -7.89 -13.53 14.71
N ASN A 177 -7.56 -13.35 15.99
CA ASN A 177 -7.02 -14.38 16.88
C ASN A 177 -5.87 -15.17 16.22
N THR A 178 -5.08 -14.48 15.40
CA THR A 178 -3.88 -15.02 14.77
C THR A 178 -2.67 -14.32 15.37
N LYS A 179 -1.53 -15.01 15.47
CA LYS A 179 -0.23 -14.37 15.80
C LYS A 179 0.32 -13.55 14.61
N SER A 180 -0.57 -13.02 13.77
CA SER A 180 -0.21 -12.27 12.58
C SER A 180 0.40 -10.93 12.92
N LYS A 181 1.33 -10.50 12.07
CA LYS A 181 2.02 -9.22 12.18
C LYS A 181 2.07 -8.59 10.80
N LYS A 182 2.05 -7.25 10.79
CA LYS A 182 2.31 -6.45 9.61
C LYS A 182 3.76 -6.65 9.17
N ILE A 183 3.96 -7.12 7.94
CA ILE A 183 5.29 -7.38 7.37
C ILE A 183 5.80 -6.13 6.65
N THR A 184 4.95 -5.51 5.83
CA THR A 184 5.30 -4.36 5.01
C THR A 184 4.05 -3.56 4.62
N SER A 185 4.27 -2.34 4.11
CA SER A 185 3.22 -1.45 3.59
C SER A 185 3.65 -0.78 2.30
N CYS A 186 2.70 -0.61 1.39
CA CYS A 186 2.93 -0.14 0.04
C CYS A 186 1.98 1.00 -0.25
N CYS A 187 2.47 2.24 -0.16
CA CYS A 187 1.64 3.42 -0.35
C CYS A 187 1.80 4.00 -1.75
N PHE A 188 0.72 4.56 -2.27
CA PHE A 188 0.67 5.08 -3.63
C PHE A 188 -0.44 6.13 -3.79
N LEU A 189 -0.23 7.04 -4.73
CA LEU A 189 -1.19 8.10 -5.06
C LEU A 189 -2.07 7.72 -6.25
N VAL A 190 -3.34 8.13 -6.21
CA VAL A 190 -4.27 8.04 -7.33
C VAL A 190 -4.65 9.46 -7.70
N HIS A 191 -4.52 9.80 -8.98
CA HIS A 191 -4.84 11.13 -9.52
C HIS A 191 -6.16 11.08 -10.29
N GLY A 192 -7.00 12.11 -10.11
CA GLY A 192 -8.26 12.31 -10.84
C GLY A 192 -8.19 13.34 -11.95
#